data_AF-G2LIU2-F1
#
_entry.id   AF-G2LIU2-F1
#
_cell.length_a   1.000
_cell.length_b   1.000
_cell.length_c   1.000
_cell.angle_alpha   90.00
_cell.angle_beta   90.00
_cell.angle_gamma   90.00
#
_symmetry.space_group_name_H-M   'P 1'
#
loop_
_entity.id
_entity.type
_entity.pdbx_description
1 polymer ?
#
loop_
_entity_poly.entity_id
_entity_poly.type
_entity_poly.pdbx_seq_one_letter_code
_entity_poly.pdbx_strand_id
1 'polypeptide(L)'
;MKTALNPMPFRPLAACFCLLWLLFGAIRTPAQPPSSVAAIRTLLDRQVAAWNRGDLEGFMDGYWRSPELTFVSGTTVTKGWEATLVRYRQRYQSEGRAMGTLDFQDLVIEMVGPRAALVRGAWRVVLPEQITSGRFTLLVRRFPNGWRIVYDHTS
;
A
#
# COMPACT_ATOMS: atom_id res chain seq x y z
N MET A 1 -83.46 29.58 -25.10
CA MET A 1 -82.47 28.88 -25.95
C MET A 1 -81.16 28.80 -25.17
N LYS A 2 -80.58 27.60 -25.08
CA LYS A 2 -79.39 27.30 -24.28
C LYS A 2 -78.16 27.92 -24.94
N THR A 3 -77.42 28.77 -24.23
CA THR A 3 -76.07 29.19 -24.64
C THR A 3 -75.10 28.76 -23.55
N ALA A 4 -74.28 27.76 -23.87
CA ALA A 4 -73.29 27.16 -23.00
C ALA A 4 -72.17 28.17 -22.68
N LEU A 5 -71.86 28.34 -21.39
CA LEU A 5 -70.63 28.99 -20.94
C LEU A 5 -69.50 27.96 -21.04
N ASN A 6 -68.56 28.21 -21.95
CA ASN A 6 -67.30 27.46 -22.00
C ASN A 6 -66.48 27.74 -20.73
N PRO A 7 -65.94 26.72 -20.05
CA PRO A 7 -65.02 26.95 -18.94
C PRO A 7 -63.66 27.47 -19.46
N MET A 8 -63.09 28.45 -18.76
CA MET A 8 -61.72 28.91 -19.00
C MET A 8 -60.70 27.80 -18.70
N PRO A 9 -59.58 27.71 -19.44
CA PRO A 9 -58.55 26.71 -19.15
C PRO A 9 -57.78 27.06 -17.87
N PHE A 10 -57.74 26.11 -16.94
CA PHE A 10 -56.85 26.11 -15.79
C PHE A 10 -55.41 25.97 -16.30
N ARG A 11 -54.57 26.99 -16.12
CA ARG A 11 -53.12 26.89 -16.36
C ARG A 11 -52.46 26.32 -15.11
N PRO A 12 -51.93 25.08 -15.10
CA PRO A 12 -51.16 24.62 -13.96
C PRO A 12 -49.85 25.42 -13.93
N LEU A 13 -49.55 26.09 -12.81
CA LEU A 13 -48.19 26.53 -12.46
C LEU A 13 -47.33 25.27 -12.19
N ALA A 14 -47.04 24.50 -13.24
CA ALA A 14 -46.13 23.37 -13.19
C ALA A 14 -44.74 23.82 -13.64
N ALA A 15 -44.17 24.84 -12.97
CA ALA A 15 -42.88 25.39 -13.39
C ALA A 15 -41.99 25.79 -12.20
N CYS A 16 -42.12 25.12 -11.04
CA CYS A 16 -41.23 25.42 -9.92
C CYS A 16 -40.93 24.24 -8.99
N PHE A 17 -41.10 22.99 -9.43
CA PHE A 17 -40.75 21.82 -8.61
C PHE A 17 -39.66 20.92 -9.21
N CYS A 18 -39.25 21.12 -10.47
CA CYS A 18 -38.22 20.28 -11.09
C CYS A 18 -36.78 20.81 -10.96
N LEU A 19 -36.57 22.07 -10.55
CA LEU A 19 -35.20 22.61 -10.39
C LEU A 19 -34.57 22.36 -9.01
N LEU A 20 -35.32 21.81 -8.05
CA LEU A 20 -34.82 21.48 -6.70
C LEU A 20 -34.28 20.04 -6.57
N TRP A 21 -34.37 19.23 -7.63
CA TRP A 21 -33.85 17.85 -7.65
C TRP A 21 -32.46 17.71 -8.30
N LEU A 22 -31.97 18.73 -9.01
CA LEU A 22 -30.64 18.72 -9.64
C LEU A 22 -29.50 19.19 -8.71
N LEU A 23 -29.84 19.63 -7.49
CA LEU A 23 -28.87 20.04 -6.46
C LEU A 23 -28.67 18.99 -5.36
N PHE A 24 -29.27 17.79 -5.46
CA PHE A 24 -28.80 16.63 -4.71
C PHE A 24 -27.50 16.13 -5.37
N GLY A 25 -26.46 16.95 -5.21
CA GLY A 25 -25.10 16.64 -5.63
C GLY A 25 -24.71 15.27 -5.11
N ALA A 26 -24.09 14.48 -5.98
CA ALA A 26 -23.58 13.15 -5.67
C ALA A 26 -22.84 13.19 -4.32
N ILE A 27 -23.47 12.63 -3.28
CA ILE A 27 -22.83 12.39 -1.99
C ILE A 27 -21.65 11.47 -2.30
N ARG A 28 -20.44 12.02 -2.35
CA ARG A 28 -19.22 11.24 -2.47
C ARG A 28 -19.04 10.52 -1.13
N THR A 29 -19.51 9.29 -1.06
CA THR A 29 -19.25 8.42 0.09
C THR A 29 -17.74 8.36 0.29
N PRO A 30 -17.18 8.76 1.45
CA PRO A 30 -15.76 8.64 1.69
C PRO A 30 -15.38 7.16 1.53
N ALA A 31 -14.36 6.89 0.72
CA ALA A 31 -13.86 5.53 0.53
C ALA A 31 -13.49 4.97 1.91
N GLN A 32 -13.99 3.77 2.21
CA GLN A 32 -13.62 3.09 3.45
C GLN A 32 -12.10 2.91 3.48
N PRO A 33 -11.44 3.14 4.62
CA PRO A 33 -10.01 2.92 4.72
C PRO A 33 -9.71 1.45 4.40
N PRO A 34 -8.58 1.15 3.72
CA PRO A 34 -8.22 -0.23 3.43
C PRO A 34 -8.12 -1.03 4.74
N SER A 35 -8.47 -2.31 4.68
CA SER A 35 -8.22 -3.23 5.79
C SER A 35 -6.73 -3.24 6.15
N SER A 36 -6.40 -3.59 7.39
CA SER A 36 -5.00 -3.70 7.82
C SER A 36 -4.18 -4.60 6.89
N VAL A 37 -4.76 -5.72 6.47
CA VAL A 37 -4.14 -6.66 5.52
C VAL A 37 -3.92 -6.00 4.15
N ALA A 38 -4.91 -5.30 3.60
CA ALA A 38 -4.78 -4.60 2.32
C ALA A 38 -3.73 -3.48 2.39
N ALA A 39 -3.65 -2.75 3.51
CA ALA A 39 -2.67 -1.70 3.73
C ALA A 39 -1.23 -2.27 3.82
N ILE A 40 -1.05 -3.41 4.49
CA ILE A 40 0.25 -4.11 4.55
C ILE A 40 0.64 -4.64 3.18
N ARG A 41 -0.30 -5.22 2.42
CA ARG A 41 -0.04 -5.67 1.04
C ARG A 41 0.43 -4.51 0.17
N THR A 42 -0.26 -3.37 0.27
CA THR A 42 0.12 -2.14 -0.46
C THR A 42 1.53 -1.65 -0.05
N LEU A 43 1.93 -1.79 1.22
CA LEU A 43 3.29 -1.47 1.66
C LEU A 43 4.33 -2.36 0.97
N LEU A 44 4.08 -3.66 0.86
CA LEU A 44 4.98 -4.61 0.19
C LEU A 44 5.03 -4.38 -1.33
N ASP A 45 3.88 -4.11 -1.95
CA ASP A 45 3.79 -3.80 -3.38
C ASP A 45 4.60 -2.55 -3.72
N ARG A 46 4.57 -1.52 -2.86
CA ARG A 46 5.40 -0.32 -3.02
C ARG A 46 6.90 -0.62 -2.90
N GLN A 47 7.29 -1.50 -1.98
CA GLN A 47 8.68 -1.94 -1.88
C GLN A 47 9.14 -2.63 -3.15
N VAL A 48 8.37 -3.59 -3.68
CA VAL A 48 8.67 -4.28 -4.94
C VAL A 48 8.78 -3.29 -6.09
N ALA A 49 7.83 -2.36 -6.20
CA ALA A 49 7.86 -1.33 -7.24
C ALA A 49 9.10 -0.43 -7.14
N ALA A 50 9.48 0.01 -5.94
CA ALA A 50 10.66 0.83 -5.70
C ALA A 50 11.96 0.07 -6.03
N TRP A 51 12.06 -1.20 -5.60
CA TRP A 51 13.18 -2.07 -5.95
C TRP A 51 13.35 -2.20 -7.46
N ASN A 52 12.27 -2.51 -8.17
CA ASN A 52 12.30 -2.80 -9.61
C ASN A 52 12.63 -1.60 -10.50
N ARG A 53 12.57 -0.38 -9.94
CA ARG A 53 13.02 0.86 -10.60
C ARG A 53 14.36 1.37 -10.05
N GLY A 54 15.08 0.58 -9.26
CA GLY A 54 16.39 0.92 -8.71
C GLY A 54 16.37 1.88 -7.52
N ASP A 55 15.19 2.16 -6.95
CA ASP A 55 15.01 3.11 -5.86
C ASP A 55 15.11 2.41 -4.50
N LEU A 56 16.35 2.35 -4.00
CA LEU A 56 16.63 1.69 -2.73
C LEU A 56 16.11 2.46 -1.51
N GLU A 57 16.07 3.80 -1.57
CA GLU A 57 15.50 4.59 -0.48
C GLU A 57 13.99 4.41 -0.41
N GLY A 58 13.30 4.43 -1.55
CA GLY A 58 11.88 4.10 -1.64
C GLY A 58 11.55 2.67 -1.21
N PHE A 59 12.46 1.70 -1.43
CA PHE A 59 12.35 0.36 -0.84
C PHE A 59 12.45 0.42 0.69
N MET A 60 13.41 1.20 1.20
CA MET A 60 13.65 1.36 2.64
C MET A 60 12.54 2.13 3.38
N ASP A 61 11.69 2.90 2.69
CA ASP A 61 10.54 3.59 3.28
C ASP A 61 9.49 2.66 3.90
N GLY A 62 9.45 1.39 3.48
CA GLY A 62 8.62 0.36 4.10
C GLY A 62 9.10 -0.07 5.49
N TYR A 63 10.35 0.22 5.84
CA TYR A 63 10.94 -0.09 7.15
C TYR A 63 10.74 1.04 8.14
N TRP A 64 10.71 0.68 9.43
CA TRP A 64 10.63 1.65 10.51
C TRP A 64 11.94 2.41 10.63
N ARG A 65 11.88 3.72 10.38
CA ARG A 65 13.03 4.62 10.53
C ARG A 65 13.33 4.86 12.00
N SER A 66 14.09 3.95 12.59
CA SER A 66 14.42 3.91 14.01
C SER A 66 15.73 3.14 14.24
N PRO A 67 16.52 3.48 15.27
CA PRO A 67 17.66 2.67 15.71
C PRO A 67 17.25 1.28 16.22
N GLU A 68 15.97 1.06 16.53
CA GLU A 68 15.45 -0.22 17.03
C GLU A 68 15.04 -1.19 15.91
N LEU A 69 15.03 -0.77 14.64
CA LEU A 69 14.81 -1.68 13.51
C LEU A 69 15.81 -2.85 13.62
N THR A 70 15.32 -4.07 13.42
CA THR A 70 16.18 -5.26 13.38
C THR A 70 16.05 -5.95 12.04
N PHE A 71 17.17 -6.16 11.37
CA PHE A 71 17.25 -6.90 10.13
C PHE A 71 18.21 -8.08 10.31
N VAL A 72 17.77 -9.28 9.96
CA VAL A 72 18.55 -10.51 10.06
C VAL A 72 18.67 -11.12 8.67
N SER A 73 19.90 -11.40 8.25
CA SER A 73 20.16 -12.12 7.00
C SER A 73 21.34 -13.08 7.16
N GLY A 74 21.06 -14.36 6.92
CA GLY A 74 21.95 -15.43 7.33
C GLY A 74 22.28 -15.33 8.82
N THR A 75 23.56 -15.29 9.16
CA THR A 75 24.04 -15.13 10.55
C THR A 75 24.21 -13.67 10.98
N THR A 76 23.96 -12.71 10.09
CA THR A 76 24.23 -11.29 10.35
C THR A 76 22.98 -10.58 10.87
N VAL A 77 23.10 -9.92 12.02
CA VAL A 77 22.08 -9.02 12.57
C VAL A 77 22.52 -7.57 12.37
N THR A 78 21.67 -6.76 11.75
CA THR A 78 21.85 -5.32 11.58
C THR A 78 20.79 -4.59 12.41
N LYS A 79 21.22 -3.59 13.18
CA LYS A 79 20.35 -2.75 14.00
C LYS A 79 20.28 -1.34 13.44
N GLY A 80 19.09 -0.78 13.40
CA GLY A 80 18.83 0.57 12.93
C GLY A 80 18.59 0.67 11.43
N TRP A 81 17.76 1.64 11.06
CA TRP A 81 17.39 1.91 9.66
C TRP A 81 18.58 2.36 8.82
N GLU A 82 19.40 3.28 9.34
CA GLU A 82 20.56 3.82 8.64
C GLU A 82 21.60 2.74 8.32
N ALA A 83 21.93 1.89 9.30
CA ALA A 83 22.87 0.77 9.09
C ALA A 83 22.31 -0.25 8.09
N THR A 84 21.01 -0.50 8.12
CA THR A 84 20.33 -1.39 7.16
C THR A 84 20.42 -0.82 5.74
N LEU A 85 20.17 0.48 5.54
CA LEU A 85 20.33 1.14 4.25
C LEU A 85 21.78 1.07 3.74
N VAL A 86 22.77 1.34 4.59
CA VAL A 86 24.19 1.24 4.23
C VAL A 86 24.53 -0.17 3.74
N ARG A 87 24.07 -1.20 4.46
CA ARG A 87 24.24 -2.61 4.07
C ARG A 87 23.62 -2.89 2.70
N TYR A 88 22.39 -2.42 2.45
CA TYR A 88 21.75 -2.59 1.13
C TYR A 88 22.54 -1.90 0.01
N ARG A 89 23.00 -0.66 0.23
CA ARG A 89 23.81 0.07 -0.76
C ARG A 89 25.09 -0.69 -1.09
N GLN A 90 25.80 -1.18 -0.09
CA GLN A 90 27.00 -2.00 -0.29
C GLN A 90 26.71 -3.27 -1.10
N ARG A 91 25.56 -3.92 -0.86
CA ARG A 91 25.22 -5.20 -1.49
C ARG A 91 24.73 -5.06 -2.94
N TYR A 92 24.01 -3.98 -3.25
CA TYR A 92 23.23 -3.87 -4.49
C TYR A 92 23.54 -2.65 -5.35
N GLN A 93 24.23 -1.63 -4.81
CA GLN A 93 24.59 -0.39 -5.53
C GLN A 93 26.11 -0.14 -5.56
N SER A 94 26.93 -1.08 -5.11
CA SER A 94 28.38 -1.03 -5.33
C SER A 94 28.71 -1.30 -6.81
N GLU A 95 29.92 -0.91 -7.23
CA GLU A 95 30.38 -1.05 -8.60
C GLU A 95 30.22 -2.49 -9.12
N GLY A 96 29.65 -2.62 -10.32
CA GLY A 96 29.37 -3.92 -10.95
C GLY A 96 28.18 -4.69 -10.36
N ARG A 97 27.41 -4.11 -9.42
CA ARG A 97 26.18 -4.72 -8.89
C ARG A 97 24.94 -4.22 -9.62
N ALA A 98 23.92 -5.07 -9.64
CA ALA A 98 22.58 -4.74 -10.07
C ALA A 98 21.57 -5.18 -9.01
N MET A 99 20.47 -4.43 -8.89
CA MET A 99 19.35 -4.79 -8.01
C MET A 99 18.53 -5.96 -8.58
N GLY A 100 18.48 -6.12 -9.91
CA GLY A 100 17.62 -7.10 -10.55
C GLY A 100 16.12 -6.79 -10.38
N THR A 101 15.27 -7.73 -10.77
CA THR A 101 13.81 -7.63 -10.62
C THR A 101 13.35 -8.50 -9.46
N LEU A 102 12.80 -7.89 -8.43
CA LEU A 102 12.19 -8.51 -7.26
C LEU A 102 10.72 -8.87 -7.51
N ASP A 103 10.33 -10.03 -6.99
CA ASP A 103 8.96 -10.48 -6.82
C ASP A 103 8.77 -11.10 -5.43
N PHE A 104 7.60 -10.88 -4.81
CA PHE A 104 7.21 -11.51 -3.55
C PHE A 104 6.13 -12.56 -3.81
N GLN A 105 6.38 -13.76 -3.31
CA GLN A 105 5.57 -14.96 -3.54
C GLN A 105 5.08 -15.52 -2.20
N ASP A 106 4.04 -16.34 -2.24
CA ASP A 106 3.49 -17.05 -1.07
C ASP A 106 3.19 -16.13 0.14
N LEU A 107 2.72 -14.92 -0.13
CA LEU A 107 2.45 -13.92 0.91
C LEU A 107 1.32 -14.39 1.84
N VAL A 108 1.65 -14.55 3.11
CA VAL A 108 0.70 -14.79 4.20
C VAL A 108 0.81 -13.64 5.18
N ILE A 109 -0.29 -12.89 5.36
CA ILE A 109 -0.39 -11.77 6.30
C ILE A 109 -1.35 -12.18 7.41
N GLU A 110 -0.84 -12.30 8.63
CA GLU A 110 -1.61 -12.71 9.81
C GLU A 110 -1.61 -11.58 10.83
N MET A 111 -2.80 -11.11 11.22
CA MET A 111 -2.94 -10.11 12.26
C MET A 111 -2.70 -10.75 13.62
N VAL A 112 -1.69 -10.26 14.36
CA VAL A 112 -1.36 -10.75 15.72
C VAL A 112 -1.80 -9.75 16.81
N GLY A 113 -2.47 -8.66 16.40
CA GLY A 113 -3.07 -7.66 17.26
C GLY A 113 -3.65 -6.49 16.45
N PRO A 114 -4.29 -5.51 17.12
CA PRO A 114 -4.95 -4.39 16.43
C PRO A 114 -3.99 -3.48 15.66
N ARG A 115 -2.70 -3.53 15.96
CA ARG A 115 -1.64 -2.71 15.34
C ARG A 115 -0.38 -3.50 15.00
N ALA A 116 -0.48 -4.83 14.88
CA ALA A 116 0.66 -5.70 14.61
C ALA A 116 0.24 -6.86 13.71
N ALA A 117 1.12 -7.23 12.79
CA ALA A 117 0.95 -8.38 11.91
C ALA A 117 2.27 -9.12 11.72
N LEU A 118 2.18 -10.44 11.61
CA LEU A 118 3.26 -11.29 11.13
C LEU A 118 3.05 -11.52 9.63
N VAL A 119 4.07 -11.23 8.82
CA VAL A 119 4.05 -11.49 7.38
C VAL A 119 5.11 -12.53 7.05
N ARG A 120 4.76 -13.51 6.24
CA ARG A 120 5.67 -14.53 5.73
C ARG A 120 5.54 -14.60 4.22
N GLY A 121 6.64 -14.93 3.55
CA GLY A 121 6.63 -15.11 2.10
C GLY A 121 7.96 -15.64 1.59
N ALA A 122 8.05 -15.72 0.26
CA ALA A 122 9.27 -15.95 -0.48
C ALA A 122 9.62 -14.69 -1.28
N TRP A 123 10.91 -14.44 -1.45
CA TRP A 123 11.42 -13.41 -2.35
C TRP A 123 12.15 -14.09 -3.50
N ARG A 124 12.05 -13.50 -4.69
CA ARG A 124 12.75 -13.93 -5.89
C ARG A 124 13.33 -12.70 -6.60
N VAL A 125 14.63 -12.70 -6.86
CA VAL A 125 15.32 -11.67 -7.63
C VAL A 125 15.88 -12.28 -8.91
N VAL A 126 15.48 -11.70 -10.05
CA VAL A 126 15.96 -12.09 -11.38
C VAL A 126 17.02 -11.09 -11.84
N LEU A 127 18.21 -11.58 -12.15
CA LEU A 127 19.31 -10.86 -12.79
C LEU A 127 19.53 -11.44 -14.21
N PRO A 128 20.32 -10.78 -15.09
CA PRO A 128 20.50 -11.25 -16.47
C PRO A 128 21.00 -12.70 -16.59
N GLU A 129 21.87 -13.15 -15.69
CA GLU A 129 22.52 -14.47 -15.77
C GLU A 129 22.22 -15.37 -14.56
N GLN A 130 21.44 -14.91 -13.58
CA GLN A 130 21.16 -15.66 -12.37
C GLN A 130 19.79 -15.33 -11.77
N ILE A 131 19.21 -16.30 -11.07
CA ILE A 131 18.04 -16.08 -10.22
C ILE A 131 18.44 -16.41 -8.80
N THR A 132 18.16 -15.50 -7.87
CA THR A 132 18.31 -15.75 -6.44
C THR A 132 16.94 -15.73 -5.77
N SER A 133 16.77 -16.53 -4.74
CA SER A 133 15.49 -16.62 -4.02
C SER A 133 15.72 -17.05 -2.59
N GLY A 134 14.73 -16.80 -1.76
CA GLY A 134 14.76 -17.21 -0.37
C GLY A 134 13.43 -16.92 0.32
N ARG A 135 13.44 -16.92 1.66
CA ARG A 135 12.23 -16.73 2.46
C ARG A 135 12.41 -15.58 3.42
N PHE A 136 11.30 -14.96 3.79
CA PHE A 136 11.31 -13.90 4.79
C PHE A 136 10.18 -14.05 5.80
N THR A 137 10.42 -13.48 6.98
CA THR A 137 9.43 -13.24 8.03
C THR A 137 9.56 -11.80 8.51
N LEU A 138 8.45 -11.06 8.49
CA LEU A 138 8.39 -9.66 8.91
C LEU A 138 7.46 -9.51 10.11
N LEU A 139 7.89 -8.72 11.09
CA LEU A 139 6.97 -8.11 12.04
C LEU A 139 6.64 -6.70 11.54
N VAL A 140 5.35 -6.44 11.31
CA VAL A 140 4.87 -5.15 10.82
C VAL A 140 4.02 -4.51 11.91
N ARG A 141 4.27 -3.23 12.21
CA ARG A 141 3.51 -2.46 13.21
C ARG A 141 2.87 -1.23 12.57
N ARG A 142 1.69 -0.86 13.07
CA ARG A 142 0.99 0.36 12.68
C ARG A 142 1.44 1.53 13.55
N PHE A 143 1.91 2.58 12.90
CA PHE A 143 2.25 3.88 13.45
C PHE A 143 1.27 4.95 12.94
N PRO A 144 1.29 6.19 13.48
CA PRO A 144 0.44 7.28 12.98
C PRO A 144 0.61 7.54 11.47
N ASN A 145 1.81 7.37 10.94
CA ASN A 145 2.17 7.53 9.53
C ASN A 145 2.07 6.22 8.70
N GLY A 146 1.34 5.22 9.21
CA GLY A 146 1.04 3.96 8.52
C GLY A 146 1.79 2.75 9.05
N TRP A 147 1.70 1.65 8.31
CA TRP A 147 2.39 0.40 8.64
C TRP A 147 3.88 0.52 8.33
N ARG A 148 4.73 -0.11 9.15
CA ARG A 148 6.17 -0.23 8.92
C ARG A 148 6.70 -1.58 9.40
N ILE A 149 7.68 -2.11 8.70
CA ILE A 149 8.43 -3.30 9.10
C ILE A 149 9.37 -2.91 10.24
N VAL A 150 9.24 -3.54 11.40
CA VAL A 150 10.08 -3.28 12.58
C VAL A 150 11.10 -4.40 12.85
N TYR A 151 10.85 -5.57 12.27
CA TYR A 151 11.75 -6.72 12.30
C TYR A 151 11.65 -7.45 10.97
N ASP A 152 12.78 -7.81 10.40
CA ASP A 152 12.89 -8.58 9.16
C ASP A 152 13.92 -9.69 9.37
N HIS A 153 13.53 -10.93 9.10
CA HIS A 153 14.45 -12.05 8.99
C HIS A 153 14.28 -12.68 7.62
N THR A 154 15.36 -12.61 6.83
CA THR A 154 15.42 -13.06 5.45
C THR A 154 16.57 -14.04 5.23
N SER A 155 16.27 -15.23 4.70
CA SER A 155 17.26 -16.23 4.26
C SER A 155 17.43 -16.27 2.75
#